data_AF-A0A7K0ZH44-F1
#
_entry.id   AF-A0A7K0ZH44-F1
#
_cell.length_a   1.000
_cell.length_b   1.000
_cell.length_c   1.000
_cell.angle_alpha   90.00
_cell.angle_beta   90.00
_cell.angle_gamma   90.00
#
_symmetry.space_group_name_H-M   'P 1'
#
loop_
_entity.id
_entity.type
_entity.pdbx_description
1 polymer ?
#
loop_
_entity_poly.entity_id
_entity_poly.type
_entity_poly.pdbx_seq_one_letter_code
_entity_poly.pdbx_strand_id
1 'polypeptide(L)'
;MGDQLEAIDDKLAAWMTSQPMFFVSTAPLDPQGLVNCSPKGLAGTFAVLGPLRVAYFDLTGSGIETIAHLRENGRMVIMFCAFDGRPRIVRL
;
A
#
# COMPACT_ATOMS: atom_id res chain seq x y z
N MET A 1 -10.92 -16.52 -0.24
CA MET A 1 -10.44 -15.32 0.49
C MET A 1 -8.98 -15.60 0.85
N GLY A 2 -8.08 -14.62 0.79
CA GLY A 2 -6.66 -14.86 1.08
C GLY A 2 -6.43 -15.12 2.57
N ASP A 3 -5.34 -15.80 2.91
CA ASP A 3 -4.94 -16.05 4.30
C ASP A 3 -4.64 -14.73 5.01
N GLN A 4 -5.19 -14.54 6.21
CA GLN A 4 -4.82 -13.43 7.09
C GLN A 4 -3.61 -13.83 7.92
N LEU A 5 -2.60 -12.96 7.93
CA LEU A 5 -1.40 -13.12 8.74
C LEU A 5 -1.53 -12.20 9.96
N GLU A 6 -1.16 -12.72 11.13
CA GLU A 6 -1.18 -11.94 12.39
C GLU A 6 -0.12 -10.84 12.42
N ALA A 7 0.96 -10.96 11.63
CA ALA A 7 2.07 -10.01 11.63
C ALA A 7 2.89 -10.07 10.33
N ILE A 8 3.63 -8.98 10.07
CA ILE A 8 4.68 -8.91 9.07
C ILE A 8 5.96 -9.49 9.68
N ASP A 9 6.31 -10.72 9.28
CA ASP A 9 7.60 -11.34 9.62
C ASP A 9 8.74 -10.82 8.73
N ASP A 10 9.98 -11.16 9.07
CA ASP A 10 11.16 -10.69 8.33
C ASP A 10 11.16 -11.14 6.87
N LYS A 11 10.61 -12.32 6.58
CA LYS A 11 10.52 -12.85 5.20
C LYS A 11 9.52 -12.06 4.37
N LEU A 12 8.37 -11.75 4.94
CA LEU A 12 7.35 -10.94 4.30
C LEU A 12 7.83 -9.49 4.14
N ALA A 13 8.48 -8.92 5.16
CA ALA A 13 9.05 -7.58 5.11
C ALA A 13 10.10 -7.45 3.98
N ALA A 14 11.02 -8.42 3.90
CA ALA A 14 12.02 -8.47 2.85
C ALA A 14 11.37 -8.60 1.46
N TRP A 15 10.37 -9.46 1.33
CA TRP A 15 9.64 -9.62 0.07
C TRP A 15 8.89 -8.34 -0.34
N MET A 16 8.16 -7.69 0.57
CA MET A 16 7.44 -6.44 0.30
C MET A 16 8.38 -5.32 -0.13
N THR A 17 9.51 -5.16 0.58
CA THR A 17 10.49 -4.11 0.30
C THR A 17 11.26 -4.35 -1.01
N SER A 18 11.34 -5.60 -1.47
CA SER A 18 11.94 -5.95 -2.76
C SER A 18 11.08 -5.61 -3.98
N GLN A 19 9.78 -5.33 -3.78
CA GLN A 19 8.90 -5.03 -4.91
C GLN A 19 9.23 -3.64 -5.48
N PRO A 20 9.38 -3.51 -6.82
CA PRO A 20 9.75 -2.24 -7.44
C PRO A 20 8.65 -1.17 -7.31
N MET A 21 7.42 -1.60 -7.07
CA MET A 21 6.21 -0.79 -7.03
C MET A 21 5.16 -1.44 -6.12
N PHE A 22 4.31 -0.62 -5.51
CA PHE A 22 3.11 -1.01 -4.78
C PHE A 22 1.97 -0.05 -5.15
N PHE A 23 0.75 -0.41 -4.78
CA PHE A 23 -0.44 0.37 -5.08
C PHE A 23 -1.05 0.91 -3.80
N VAL A 24 -1.37 2.19 -3.77
CA VAL A 24 -2.10 2.83 -2.69
C VAL A 24 -3.51 3.13 -3.17
N SER A 25 -4.48 2.58 -2.46
CA SER A 25 -5.91 2.82 -2.74
C SER A 25 -6.60 3.51 -1.59
N THR A 26 -7.38 4.54 -1.89
CA THR A 26 -8.23 5.28 -0.95
C THR A 26 -9.60 5.55 -1.56
N ALA A 27 -10.60 5.78 -0.72
CA ALA A 27 -11.96 6.10 -1.17
C ALA A 27 -12.57 7.19 -0.26
N PRO A 28 -13.39 8.10 -0.81
CA PRO A 28 -14.10 9.09 -0.03
C PRO A 28 -15.29 8.44 0.73
N LEU A 29 -15.91 9.18 1.64
CA LEU A 29 -17.17 8.78 2.28
C LEU A 29 -18.38 8.96 1.36
N ASP A 30 -18.29 9.87 0.38
CA ASP A 30 -19.33 10.08 -0.61
C ASP A 30 -19.59 8.80 -1.42
N PRO A 31 -20.81 8.23 -1.40
CA PRO A 31 -21.14 7.05 -2.19
C PRO A 31 -21.05 7.26 -3.70
N GLN A 32 -21.07 8.50 -4.19
CA GLN A 32 -20.84 8.84 -5.60
C GLN A 32 -19.38 9.18 -5.91
N GLY A 33 -18.52 9.27 -4.88
CA GLY A 33 -17.11 9.56 -5.04
C GLY A 33 -16.33 8.40 -5.69
N LEU A 34 -15.19 8.74 -6.29
CA LEU A 34 -14.36 7.78 -7.02
C LEU A 34 -13.25 7.21 -6.13
N VAL A 35 -12.98 5.92 -6.30
CA VAL A 35 -11.80 5.29 -5.70
C VAL A 35 -10.54 5.84 -6.39
N ASN A 36 -9.60 6.32 -5.59
CA ASN A 36 -8.25 6.60 -6.07
C ASN A 36 -7.38 5.34 -5.91
N CYS A 37 -6.64 4.98 -6.95
CA CYS A 37 -5.65 3.91 -6.92
C CYS A 37 -4.40 4.38 -7.66
N SER A 38 -3.32 4.59 -6.93
CA SER A 38 -2.08 5.14 -7.49
C SER A 38 -0.93 4.14 -7.36
N PRO A 39 -0.19 3.84 -8.43
CA PRO A 39 1.10 3.16 -8.31
C PRO A 39 2.09 4.10 -7.59
N LYS A 40 2.81 3.54 -6.63
CA LYS A 40 3.88 4.18 -5.86
C LYS A 40 5.11 3.30 -5.96
N GLY A 41 6.28 3.90 -6.06
CA GLY A 41 7.53 3.18 -6.22
C GLY A 41 8.70 4.14 -6.15
N LEU A 42 9.89 3.56 -6.04
CA LEU A 42 11.22 4.14 -5.79
C LEU A 42 11.85 3.41 -4.60
N ALA A 43 13.08 2.92 -4.77
CA ALA A 43 13.78 2.22 -3.70
C ALA A 43 13.90 3.12 -2.46
N GLY A 44 13.55 2.58 -1.29
CA GLY A 44 13.61 3.30 -0.02
C GLY A 44 12.39 4.17 0.31
N THR A 45 11.32 4.18 -0.52
CA THR A 45 10.09 4.92 -0.20
C THR A 45 9.04 4.10 0.54
N PHE A 46 9.32 2.84 0.89
CA PHE A 46 8.48 2.01 1.74
C PHE A 46 9.37 1.35 2.80
N ALA A 47 8.88 1.26 4.04
CA ALA A 47 9.58 0.64 5.15
C ALA A 47 8.61 -0.11 6.07
N VAL A 48 9.02 -1.28 6.55
CA VAL A 48 8.38 -1.97 7.65
C VAL A 48 9.03 -1.50 8.95
N LEU A 49 8.26 -0.85 9.81
CA LEU A 49 8.72 -0.28 11.08
C LEU A 49 8.48 -1.22 12.27
N GLY A 50 7.72 -2.29 12.07
CA GLY A 50 7.41 -3.31 13.06
C GLY A 50 6.38 -4.31 12.53
N PRO A 51 5.98 -5.31 13.34
CA PRO A 51 5.13 -6.42 12.90
C PRO A 51 3.74 -5.99 12.41
N LEU A 52 3.27 -4.81 12.82
CA LEU A 52 1.97 -4.24 12.47
C LEU A 52 2.09 -2.76 12.06
N ARG A 53 3.28 -2.31 11.67
CA ARG A 53 3.52 -0.90 11.38
C ARG A 53 4.42 -0.74 10.16
N VAL A 54 3.97 0.08 9.23
CA VAL A 54 4.70 0.42 8.01
C VAL A 54 4.70 1.92 7.81
N ALA A 55 5.60 2.41 6.97
CA ALA A 55 5.59 3.77 6.47
C ALA A 55 5.90 3.77 4.98
N TYR A 56 5.37 4.76 4.27
CA TYR A 56 5.78 5.05 2.91
C TYR A 56 5.81 6.56 2.68
N PHE A 57 6.59 6.99 1.69
CA PHE A 57 6.59 8.38 1.27
C PHE A 57 5.54 8.61 0.18
N ASP A 58 4.56 9.46 0.49
CA ASP A 58 3.63 9.97 -0.50
C ASP A 58 4.27 11.15 -1.24
N LEU A 59 5.07 10.80 -2.25
CA LEU A 59 5.82 11.75 -3.07
C LEU A 59 4.93 12.32 -4.19
N THR A 60 5.47 12.38 -5.41
CA THR A 60 4.79 12.93 -6.57
C THR A 60 3.57 12.10 -6.98
N GLY A 61 2.59 12.77 -7.56
CA GLY A 61 1.36 12.16 -8.07
C GLY A 61 0.51 13.20 -8.80
N SER A 62 -0.22 12.76 -9.83
CA SER A 62 -1.19 13.59 -10.53
C SER A 62 -2.53 13.52 -9.81
N GLY A 63 -2.67 14.29 -8.73
CA GLY A 63 -3.90 14.37 -7.94
C GLY A 63 -3.65 14.36 -6.44
N ILE A 64 -4.49 15.07 -5.70
CA ILE A 64 -4.40 15.21 -4.23
C ILE A 64 -5.43 14.33 -3.49
N GLU A 65 -6.01 13.34 -4.19
CA GLU A 65 -7.10 12.51 -3.68
C GLU A 65 -6.69 11.63 -2.49
N THR A 66 -5.48 11.04 -2.50
CA THR A 66 -5.00 10.22 -1.38
C THR A 66 -5.06 10.99 -0.05
N ILE A 67 -4.48 12.18 0.00
CA ILE A 67 -4.49 12.98 1.23
C ILE A 67 -5.87 13.57 1.54
N ALA A 68 -6.69 13.88 0.53
CA ALA A 68 -8.07 14.32 0.74
C ALA A 68 -8.91 13.24 1.44
N HIS A 69 -8.92 12.01 0.91
CA HIS A 69 -9.62 10.87 1.50
C HIS A 69 -9.06 10.52 2.90
N LEU A 70 -7.74 10.54 3.08
CA LEU A 70 -7.11 10.25 4.37
C LEU A 70 -7.45 11.28 5.44
N ARG A 71 -7.56 12.57 5.09
CA ARG A 71 -8.01 13.61 6.03
C ARG A 71 -9.48 13.46 6.41
N GLU A 72 -10.30 12.95 5.50
CA GLU A 72 -11.71 12.71 5.73
C GLU A 72 -11.96 11.48 6.62
N ASN A 73 -11.34 10.34 6.30
CA ASN A 73 -11.70 9.07 6.92
C ASN A 73 -10.51 8.19 7.36
N GLY A 74 -9.28 8.53 7.00
CA GLY A 74 -8.07 7.85 7.47
C GLY A 74 -7.90 6.41 6.96
N ARG A 75 -8.71 5.94 6.00
CA ARG A 75 -8.65 4.56 5.49
C ARG A 75 -7.83 4.48 4.21
N MET A 76 -6.99 3.45 4.12
CA MET A 76 -6.27 3.13 2.90
C MET A 76 -5.99 1.62 2.81
N VAL A 77 -5.66 1.17 1.61
CA VAL A 77 -5.08 -0.15 1.37
C VAL A 77 -3.75 0.02 0.66
N ILE A 78 -2.74 -0.71 1.09
CA ILE A 78 -1.46 -0.84 0.35
C ILE A 78 -1.38 -2.25 -0.22
N MET A 79 -1.27 -2.36 -1.54
CA MET A 79 -1.18 -3.66 -2.23
C MET A 79 0.19 -3.85 -2.90
N PHE A 80 0.79 -4.99 -2.62
CA PHE A 80 2.01 -5.48 -3.27
C PHE A 80 1.66 -6.62 -4.23
N CYS A 81 2.31 -6.63 -5.39
CA CYS A 81 2.24 -7.71 -6.36
C CYS A 81 3.65 -8.25 -6.60
N ALA A 82 3.78 -9.56 -6.77
CA ALA A 82 5.00 -10.15 -7.32
C ALA A 82 5.14 -9.73 -8.78
N PHE A 83 6.25 -9.05 -9.09
CA PHE A 83 6.63 -8.71 -10.48
C PHE A 83 7.55 -9.76 -11.11
N ASP A 84 8.10 -10.66 -10.30
CA ASP A 84 8.89 -11.80 -10.72
C ASP A 84 8.52 -13.06 -9.91
N GLY A 85 9.01 -14.22 -10.35
CA GLY A 85 8.86 -15.47 -9.62
C GLY A 85 7.42 -15.93 -9.43
N ARG A 86 7.12 -16.45 -8.23
CA ARG A 86 5.80 -17.04 -7.92
C ARG A 86 4.76 -15.91 -7.73
N PRO A 87 3.57 -16.02 -8.35
CA PRO A 87 2.50 -15.07 -8.12
C PRO A 87 2.16 -14.95 -6.64
N ARG A 88 2.23 -13.72 -6.11
CA ARG A 88 1.91 -13.39 -4.72
C ARG A 88 1.31 -11.99 -4.68
N ILE A 89 0.26 -11.83 -3.86
CA ILE A 89 -0.37 -10.54 -3.58
C ILE A 89 -0.46 -10.40 -2.06
N VAL A 90 -0.08 -9.23 -1.55
CA VAL A 90 -0.23 -8.87 -0.13
C VAL A 90 -0.96 -7.55 -0.05
N ARG A 91 -1.91 -7.45 0.88
CA ARG A 91 -2.67 -6.22 1.16
C ARG A 91 -2.53 -5.89 2.63
N LEU A 92 -2.24 -4.63 2.92
CA LEU A 92 -2.23 -4.02 4.25
C LEU A 92 -3.45 -3.12 4.41
#